data_AF-A0A370R3R5-F1
#
_entry.id   AF-A0A370R3R5-F1
#
_cell.length_a   1.000
_cell.length_b   1.000
_cell.length_c   1.000
_cell.angle_alpha   90.00
_cell.angle_beta   90.00
_cell.angle_gamma   90.00
#
_symmetry.space_group_name_H-M   'P 1'
#
loop_
_entity.id
_entity.type
_entity.pdbx_description
1 polymer ?
#
loop_
_entity_poly.entity_id
_entity_poly.type
_entity_poly.pdbx_seq_one_letter_code
_entity_poly.pdbx_strand_id
1 'polypeptide(L)'
;MKKMLCGAWLCAGLMFSHGVLALTLDDAKRQGRVGETLSGYIAAVKQDPETLDFVQRINAGRAEKYQEIATSNHVSRDEVAKMAGQKLIDRAAAGEYVRGINGKWLQKP
;
A
#
# COMPACT_ATOMS: atom_id res chain seq x y z
N MET A 1 48.65 9.17 49.12
CA MET A 1 47.64 10.15 48.64
C MET A 1 47.07 9.63 47.34
N LYS A 2 45.75 9.74 47.23
CA LYS A 2 44.84 9.18 46.22
C LYS A 2 44.92 10.03 44.94
N LYS A 3 44.78 9.39 43.75
CA LYS A 3 43.89 9.77 42.61
C LYS A 3 44.43 9.18 41.28
N MET A 4 43.75 8.18 40.72
CA MET A 4 42.70 8.26 39.67
C MET A 4 43.33 8.11 38.26
N LEU A 5 43.20 6.94 37.61
CA LEU A 5 42.07 6.45 36.80
C LEU A 5 42.03 7.14 35.42
N CYS A 6 42.23 6.36 34.34
CA CYS A 6 41.51 6.45 33.06
C CYS A 6 42.23 5.58 32.02
N GLY A 7 41.77 4.34 31.84
CA GLY A 7 42.19 3.43 30.77
C GLY A 7 40.97 3.00 29.99
N ALA A 8 40.66 3.76 28.95
CA ALA A 8 39.49 3.65 28.09
C ALA A 8 39.40 2.30 27.37
N TRP A 9 38.27 1.60 27.47
CA TRP A 9 37.75 0.68 26.45
C TRP A 9 36.22 0.73 26.49
N LEU A 10 35.66 1.75 25.83
CA LEU A 10 34.22 1.89 25.62
C LEU A 10 33.89 1.15 24.30
N CYS A 11 33.36 -0.07 24.41
CA CYS A 11 32.80 -0.80 23.26
C CYS A 11 31.59 -0.03 22.73
N ALA A 12 31.80 0.74 21.66
CA ALA A 12 30.74 1.45 20.95
C ALA A 12 29.89 0.45 20.14
N GLY A 13 28.88 -0.13 20.78
CA GLY A 13 27.79 -0.82 20.09
C GLY A 13 26.84 0.20 19.47
N LEU A 14 27.12 0.65 18.25
CA LEU A 14 26.16 1.40 17.45
C LEU A 14 25.03 0.45 17.05
N MET A 15 23.97 0.43 17.86
CA MET A 15 22.70 -0.20 17.52
C MET A 15 22.12 0.54 16.31
N PHE A 16 22.23 -0.06 15.12
CA PHE A 16 21.51 0.38 13.93
C PHE A 16 19.99 0.25 14.21
N SER A 17 19.35 1.37 14.55
CA SER A 17 17.90 1.47 14.57
C SER A 17 17.39 1.32 13.14
N HIS A 18 16.89 0.13 12.80
CA HIS A 18 16.20 -0.10 11.54
C HIS A 18 14.88 0.67 11.59
N GLY A 19 14.80 1.78 10.86
CA GLY A 19 13.54 2.50 10.68
C GLY A 19 12.53 1.58 10.00
N VAL A 20 11.45 1.22 10.71
CA VAL A 20 10.32 0.51 10.10
C VAL A 20 9.58 1.52 9.23
N LEU A 21 9.86 1.53 7.93
CA LEU A 21 9.08 2.31 6.99
C LEU A 21 7.72 1.63 6.81
N ALA A 22 6.64 2.40 7.00
CA ALA A 22 5.30 1.91 6.72
C ALA A 22 5.18 1.56 5.23
N LEU A 23 4.63 0.39 4.93
CA LEU A 23 4.39 -0.04 3.56
C LEU A 23 3.45 0.95 2.87
N THR A 24 3.92 1.58 1.79
CA THR A 24 3.11 2.48 0.97
C THR A 24 2.33 1.70 -0.09
N LEU A 25 1.30 2.32 -0.67
CA LEU A 25 0.53 1.69 -1.75
C LEU A 25 1.38 1.41 -2.99
N ASP A 26 2.26 2.35 -3.35
CA ASP A 26 3.14 2.17 -4.50
C ASP A 26 4.19 1.08 -4.26
N ASP A 27 4.72 0.97 -3.03
CA ASP A 27 5.60 -0.13 -2.68
C ASP A 27 4.87 -1.47 -2.72
N ALA A 28 3.65 -1.54 -2.19
CA ALA A 28 2.84 -2.77 -2.20
C ALA A 28 2.52 -3.22 -3.64
N LYS A 29 2.17 -2.29 -4.54
CA LYS A 29 1.94 -2.59 -5.97
C LYS A 29 3.23 -3.06 -6.65
N ARG A 30 4.34 -2.35 -6.46
CA ARG A 30 5.65 -2.68 -7.04
C ARG A 30 6.19 -4.03 -6.55
N GLN A 31 5.91 -4.39 -5.30
CA GLN A 31 6.27 -5.70 -4.72
C GLN A 31 5.32 -6.83 -5.14
N GLY A 32 4.30 -6.55 -5.96
CA GLY A 32 3.29 -7.51 -6.38
C GLY A 32 2.48 -8.08 -5.21
N ARG A 33 2.31 -7.31 -4.13
CA ARG A 33 1.47 -7.70 -2.98
C ARG A 33 0.00 -7.44 -3.27
N VAL A 34 -0.30 -6.33 -3.94
CA VAL A 34 -1.66 -5.90 -4.26
C VAL A 34 -1.77 -5.51 -5.74
N GLY A 35 -3.00 -5.49 -6.24
CA GLY A 35 -3.30 -5.00 -7.57
C GLY A 35 -4.62 -4.24 -7.64
N GLU A 36 -4.77 -3.44 -8.69
CA GLU A 36 -5.98 -2.63 -8.93
C GLU A 36 -7.11 -3.48 -9.51
N THR A 37 -8.35 -3.08 -9.25
CA THR A 37 -9.53 -3.79 -9.76
C THR A 37 -10.53 -2.80 -10.37
N LEU A 38 -11.38 -3.29 -11.27
CA LEU A 38 -12.45 -2.50 -11.88
C LEU A 38 -13.53 -2.05 -10.88
N SER A 39 -13.53 -2.54 -9.65
CA SER A 39 -14.43 -2.04 -8.60
C SER A 39 -13.93 -0.76 -7.95
N GLY A 40 -12.74 -0.27 -8.30
CA GLY A 40 -12.12 0.91 -7.67
C GLY A 40 -11.29 0.61 -6.43
N TYR A 41 -11.28 -0.63 -5.96
CA TYR A 41 -10.54 -1.04 -4.77
C TYR A 41 -9.30 -1.85 -5.15
N ILE A 42 -8.35 -1.94 -4.23
CA ILE A 42 -7.23 -2.89 -4.38
C ILE A 42 -7.63 -4.26 -3.85
N ALA A 43 -7.03 -5.30 -4.42
CA ALA A 43 -7.15 -6.66 -3.91
C ALA A 43 -5.77 -7.29 -3.71
N ALA A 44 -5.70 -8.21 -2.76
CA ALA A 44 -4.48 -8.94 -2.43
C ALA A 44 -4.11 -9.90 -3.56
N VAL A 45 -2.87 -9.76 -4.06
CA VAL A 45 -2.21 -10.73 -4.93
C VAL A 45 -1.51 -11.78 -4.04
N LYS A 46 -0.85 -11.34 -2.97
CA LYS A 46 -0.29 -12.22 -1.92
C LYS A 46 -1.25 -12.31 -0.74
N GLN A 47 -1.47 -13.51 -0.24
CA GLN A 47 -2.46 -13.80 0.81
C GLN A 47 -1.85 -13.80 2.23
N ASP A 48 -0.74 -13.07 2.43
CA ASP A 48 -0.12 -12.93 3.74
C ASP A 48 -0.86 -11.91 4.62
N PRO A 49 -0.83 -12.04 5.97
CA PRO A 49 -1.59 -11.18 6.88
C PRO A 49 -1.30 -9.68 6.70
N GLU A 50 -0.04 -9.31 6.49
CA GLU A 50 0.35 -7.92 6.29
C GLU A 50 -0.30 -7.33 5.03
N THR A 51 -0.33 -8.07 3.93
CA THR A 51 -1.02 -7.65 2.70
C THR A 51 -2.52 -7.49 2.94
N LEU A 52 -3.15 -8.43 3.64
CA LEU A 52 -4.59 -8.39 3.89
C LEU A 52 -4.99 -7.19 4.75
N ASP A 53 -4.24 -6.93 5.81
CA ASP A 53 -4.44 -5.75 6.66
C ASP A 53 -4.22 -4.45 5.88
N PHE A 54 -3.19 -4.43 5.03
CA PHE A 54 -2.93 -3.29 4.16
C PHE A 54 -4.08 -3.02 3.19
N VAL A 55 -4.62 -4.06 2.55
CA VAL A 55 -5.79 -3.96 1.65
C VAL A 55 -6.99 -3.39 2.38
N GLN A 56 -7.28 -3.85 3.59
CA GLN A 56 -8.39 -3.34 4.39
C GLN A 56 -8.23 -1.84 4.68
N ARG A 57 -7.04 -1.42 5.15
CA ARG A 57 -6.77 0.00 5.46
C ARG A 57 -6.92 0.91 4.24
N ILE A 58 -6.34 0.53 3.11
CA ILE A 58 -6.42 1.34 1.88
C ILE A 58 -7.86 1.40 1.37
N ASN A 59 -8.57 0.27 1.37
CA ASN A 59 -9.94 0.23 0.86
C ASN A 59 -10.92 1.02 1.74
N ALA A 60 -10.71 1.07 3.06
CA ALA A 60 -11.47 1.94 3.96
C ALA A 60 -11.32 3.42 3.56
N GLY A 61 -10.08 3.90 3.40
CA GLY A 61 -9.83 5.29 2.97
C GLY A 61 -10.38 5.59 1.57
N ARG A 62 -10.31 4.64 0.63
CA ARG A 62 -10.96 4.79 -0.69
C ARG A 62 -12.48 4.88 -0.57
N ALA A 63 -13.11 4.06 0.26
CA ALA A 63 -14.56 4.07 0.44
C ALA A 63 -15.07 5.41 0.98
N GLU A 64 -14.37 5.96 1.98
CA GLU A 64 -14.64 7.31 2.50
C GLU A 64 -14.50 8.36 1.40
N LYS A 65 -13.39 8.34 0.65
CA LYS A 65 -13.16 9.32 -0.41
C LYS A 65 -14.18 9.22 -1.54
N TYR A 66 -14.55 8.01 -1.94
CA TYR A 66 -15.57 7.79 -2.96
C TYR A 66 -16.94 8.26 -2.47
N GLN A 67 -17.24 8.10 -1.18
CA GLN A 67 -18.48 8.61 -0.61
C GLN A 67 -18.55 10.14 -0.65
N GLU A 68 -17.47 10.84 -0.30
CA GLU A 68 -17.39 12.30 -0.40
C GLU A 68 -17.67 12.80 -1.82
N ILE A 69 -16.99 12.19 -2.80
CA ILE A 69 -17.14 12.54 -4.22
C ILE A 69 -18.57 12.24 -4.69
N ALA A 70 -19.10 11.07 -4.33
CA ALA A 70 -20.46 10.66 -4.67
C ALA A 70 -21.50 11.66 -4.18
N THR A 71 -21.42 12.04 -2.90
CA THR A 71 -22.31 13.05 -2.31
C THR A 71 -22.20 14.39 -3.03
N SER A 72 -20.98 14.87 -3.31
CA SER A 72 -20.78 16.15 -4.00
C SER A 72 -21.30 16.17 -5.44
N ASN A 73 -21.36 15.00 -6.10
CA ASN A 73 -21.73 14.89 -7.51
C ASN A 73 -23.12 14.27 -7.72
N HIS A 74 -23.87 13.99 -6.64
CA HIS A 74 -25.19 13.36 -6.69
C HIS A 74 -25.22 12.04 -7.48
N VAL A 75 -24.15 11.25 -7.34
CA VAL A 75 -24.03 9.91 -7.94
C VAL A 75 -23.82 8.87 -6.85
N SER A 76 -23.91 7.58 -7.18
CA SER A 76 -23.59 6.53 -6.21
C SER A 76 -22.07 6.40 -5.97
N ARG A 77 -21.70 5.97 -4.77
CA ARG A 77 -20.32 5.61 -4.43
C ARG A 77 -19.75 4.57 -5.41
N ASP A 78 -20.56 3.60 -5.82
CA ASP A 78 -20.14 2.52 -6.70
C ASP A 78 -19.83 3.01 -8.12
N GLU A 79 -20.54 4.03 -8.62
CA GLU A 79 -20.20 4.68 -9.89
C GLU A 79 -18.85 5.40 -9.80
N VAL A 80 -18.61 6.15 -8.71
CA VAL A 80 -17.31 6.79 -8.46
C VAL A 80 -16.20 5.76 -8.40
N ALA A 81 -16.41 4.67 -7.66
CA ALA A 81 -15.43 3.61 -7.50
C ALA A 81 -15.11 2.94 -8.84
N LYS A 82 -16.10 2.62 -9.67
CA LYS A 82 -15.89 2.06 -11.02
C LYS A 82 -15.10 3.00 -11.93
N MET A 83 -15.43 4.29 -11.93
CA MET A 83 -14.69 5.30 -12.69
C MET A 83 -13.23 5.42 -12.21
N ALA A 84 -13.02 5.38 -10.89
CA ALA A 84 -11.69 5.38 -10.31
C ALA A 84 -10.92 4.12 -10.69
N GLY A 85 -11.54 2.94 -10.61
CA GLY A 85 -10.95 1.65 -10.97
C GLY A 85 -10.47 1.62 -12.41
N GLN A 86 -11.29 2.11 -13.35
CA GLN A 86 -10.89 2.23 -14.75
C GLN A 86 -9.65 3.11 -14.89
N LYS A 87 -9.67 4.32 -14.31
CA LYS A 87 -8.53 5.25 -14.36
C LYS A 87 -7.26 4.68 -13.73
N LEU A 88 -7.39 3.94 -12.64
CA LEU A 88 -6.25 3.35 -11.92
C LEU A 88 -5.63 2.20 -12.72
N ILE A 89 -6.44 1.36 -13.35
CA ILE A 89 -5.96 0.30 -14.26
C ILE A 89 -5.26 0.88 -15.49
N ASP A 90 -5.79 1.97 -16.04
CA ASP A 90 -5.19 2.64 -17.21
C ASP A 90 -3.84 3.29 -16.86
N ARG A 91 -3.70 3.77 -15.61
CA ARG A 91 -2.48 4.40 -15.08
C ARG A 91 -1.50 3.43 -14.43
N ALA A 92 -1.88 2.16 -14.26
CA ALA A 92 -1.02 1.16 -13.63
C ALA A 92 0.28 1.02 -14.42
N ALA A 93 1.40 1.10 -13.71
CA ALA A 93 2.73 1.07 -14.30
C ALA A 93 3.10 -0.33 -14.79
N ALA A 94 4.07 -0.42 -15.70
CA ALA A 94 4.65 -1.69 -16.13
C ALA A 94 5.09 -2.52 -14.91
N GLY A 95 4.75 -3.80 -14.89
CA GLY A 95 5.01 -4.71 -13.78
C GLY A 95 3.97 -4.69 -12.65
N GLU A 96 3.05 -3.72 -12.59
CA GLU A 96 1.95 -3.72 -11.61
C GLU A 96 0.82 -4.68 -12.02
N TYR A 97 0.07 -5.17 -11.04
CA TYR A 97 -1.03 -6.12 -11.24
C TYR A 97 -2.38 -5.41 -11.34
N VAL A 98 -3.20 -5.85 -12.29
CA VAL A 98 -4.60 -5.46 -12.46
C VAL A 98 -5.48 -6.68 -12.60
N ARG A 99 -6.69 -6.68 -12.01
CA ARG A 99 -7.63 -7.81 -12.12
C ARG A 99 -8.56 -7.62 -13.32
N GLY A 100 -8.47 -8.52 -14.28
CA GLY A 100 -9.34 -8.54 -15.45
C GLY A 100 -10.80 -8.87 -15.09
N ILE A 101 -11.71 -8.62 -16.03
CA ILE A 101 -13.14 -8.95 -15.91
C ILE A 101 -13.38 -10.45 -15.69
N ASN A 102 -12.45 -11.30 -16.13
CA ASN A 102 -12.46 -12.74 -15.94
C ASN A 102 -11.99 -13.16 -14.53
N GLY A 103 -11.73 -12.21 -13.64
CA GLY A 103 -11.24 -12.44 -12.28
C GLY A 103 -9.76 -12.80 -12.19
N LYS A 104 -9.05 -12.90 -13.32
CA LYS A 104 -7.62 -13.26 -13.34
C LYS A 104 -6.74 -12.03 -13.19
N TRP A 105 -5.58 -12.24 -12.59
CA TRP A 105 -4.54 -11.21 -12.52
C TRP A 105 -3.82 -11.08 -13.86
N LEU A 106 -3.61 -9.84 -14.27
CA LEU A 106 -2.81 -9.45 -15.42
C LEU A 106 -1.70 -8.54 -14.93
N GLN A 107 -0.47 -8.81 -15.33
CA GLN A 107 0.64 -7.90 -15.08
C GLN A 107 0.74 -6.94 -16.27
N LYS A 108 0.83 -5.64 -16.00
CA LYS A 108 0.97 -4.63 -17.05
C LYS A 108 2.33 -4.81 -17.75
N PRO A 109 2.35 -4.79 -19.09
CA PRO A 109 3.60 -4.93 -19.86
C PRO A 109 4.50 -3.70 -19.69
#